data_AF-A0A9P6QSI6-F1
#
_entry.id   AF-A0A9P6QSI6-F1
#
_cell.length_a   1.000
_cell.length_b   1.000
_cell.length_c   1.000
_cell.angle_alpha   90.00
_cell.angle_beta   90.00
_cell.angle_gamma   90.00
#
_symmetry.space_group_name_H-M   'P 1'
#
loop_
_entity.id
_entity.type
_entity.pdbx_description
1 polymer ?
#
loop_
_entity_poly.entity_id
_entity_poly.type
_entity_poly.pdbx_seq_one_letter_code
_entity_poly.pdbx_strand_id
1 'polypeptide(L)'
;MRSSSLTLLMIVVAMFILTANASPIPAPVPGSDILPMATCNMRCSSEYHPVCARNKKSGDTKTFINQCYLDTHNCSVPYDEYEFLHDGKCT
;
A
#
# COMPACT_ATOMS: atom_id res chain seq x y z
N MET A 1 38.95 5.60 -41.15
CA MET A 1 38.06 4.47 -40.78
C MET A 1 37.90 4.37 -39.25
N ARG A 2 37.41 5.42 -38.57
CA ARG A 2 37.32 5.49 -37.09
C ARG A 2 36.06 6.21 -36.58
N SER A 3 35.10 6.47 -37.47
CA SER A 3 33.82 7.10 -37.13
C SER A 3 32.73 6.04 -36.92
N SER A 4 32.74 4.95 -37.71
CA SER A 4 31.71 3.91 -37.68
C SER A 4 31.60 3.16 -36.33
N SER A 5 32.71 2.96 -35.63
CA SER A 5 32.72 2.31 -34.30
C SER A 5 32.20 3.23 -33.18
N LEU A 6 32.53 4.53 -33.26
CA LEU A 6 32.02 5.53 -32.31
C LEU A 6 30.52 5.77 -32.51
N THR A 7 30.05 5.79 -33.76
CA THR A 7 28.61 5.91 -34.07
C THR A 7 27.84 4.67 -33.61
N LEU A 8 28.41 3.47 -33.77
CA LEU A 8 27.77 2.24 -33.29
C LEU A 8 27.65 2.25 -31.75
N LEU A 9 28.72 2.62 -31.05
CA LEU A 9 28.74 2.70 -29.59
C LEU A 9 27.70 3.69 -29.05
N MET A 10 27.56 4.87 -29.68
CA MET A 10 26.56 5.86 -29.31
C MET A 10 25.12 5.34 -29.49
N ILE A 11 24.85 4.59 -30.56
CA ILE A 11 23.53 4.00 -30.83
C ILE A 11 23.20 2.93 -29.78
N VAL A 12 24.17 2.08 -29.44
CA VAL A 12 23.98 1.00 -28.44
C VAL A 12 23.75 1.60 -27.05
N VAL A 13 24.51 2.63 -26.67
CA VAL A 13 24.33 3.32 -25.38
C VAL A 13 22.98 4.04 -25.31
N ALA A 14 22.54 4.68 -26.39
CA ALA A 14 21.22 5.32 -26.44
C ALA A 14 20.09 4.31 -26.29
N MET A 15 20.17 3.14 -26.95
CA MET A 15 19.16 2.08 -26.84
C MET A 15 19.01 1.53 -25.41
N PHE A 16 20.12 1.40 -24.66
CA PHE A 16 20.09 1.00 -23.24
C PHE A 16 19.49 2.07 -22.31
N ILE A 17 19.64 3.35 -22.64
CA ILE A 17 19.07 4.45 -21.84
C ILE A 17 17.55 4.56 -22.05
N LEU A 18 17.04 4.20 -23.24
CA LEU A 18 15.60 4.27 -23.56
C LEU A 18 14.72 3.21 -22.87
N THR A 19 15.28 2.22 -22.17
CA THR A 19 14.48 1.18 -21.48
C THR A 19 14.20 1.49 -20.00
N ALA A 20 14.59 2.67 -19.49
CA ALA A 20 14.57 3.01 -18.06
C ALA A 20 13.33 3.80 -17.59
N ASN A 21 12.21 3.74 -18.30
CA ASN A 21 11.03 4.55 -17.96
C ASN A 21 9.70 3.89 -18.34
N ALA A 22 9.54 2.63 -17.96
CA ALA A 22 8.21 2.07 -17.74
C ALA A 22 8.15 1.58 -16.29
N SER A 23 8.19 2.53 -15.35
CA SER A 23 7.67 2.24 -14.02
C SER A 23 6.21 1.84 -14.20
N PRO A 24 5.75 0.67 -13.73
CA PRO A 24 4.33 0.39 -13.69
C PRO A 24 3.68 1.50 -12.87
N ILE A 25 2.83 2.28 -13.52
CA ILE A 25 2.02 3.31 -12.84
C ILE A 25 1.23 2.54 -11.78
N PRO A 26 1.38 2.84 -10.48
CA PRO A 26 0.50 2.29 -9.47
C PRO A 26 -0.93 2.61 -9.90
N ALA A 27 -1.81 1.60 -9.94
CA ALA A 27 -3.20 1.82 -10.27
C ALA A 27 -3.76 2.99 -9.42
N PRO A 28 -4.64 3.84 -9.98
CA PRO A 28 -5.25 4.92 -9.22
C PRO A 28 -5.95 4.32 -8.00
N VAL A 29 -5.43 4.63 -6.82
CA VAL A 29 -6.08 4.31 -5.55
C VAL A 29 -7.35 5.17 -5.45
N PRO A 30 -8.54 4.56 -5.38
CA PRO A 30 -9.74 5.32 -5.04
C PRO A 30 -9.54 5.89 -3.63
N GLY A 31 -9.40 7.21 -3.51
CA GLY A 31 -9.19 7.89 -2.22
C GLY A 31 -8.01 8.85 -2.14
N SER A 32 -7.35 9.19 -3.26
CA SER A 32 -6.31 10.23 -3.29
C SER A 32 -6.86 11.66 -3.49
N ASP A 33 -8.11 11.91 -3.11
CA ASP A 33 -8.60 13.26 -2.95
C ASP A 33 -8.16 13.75 -1.57
N ILE A 34 -7.75 15.00 -1.48
CA ILE A 34 -7.43 15.67 -0.22
C ILE A 34 -8.72 15.67 0.62
N LEU A 35 -8.94 14.60 1.39
CA LEU A 35 -10.14 14.47 2.20
C LEU A 35 -9.94 15.39 3.41
N PRO A 36 -10.85 16.35 3.65
CA PRO A 36 -10.81 17.13 4.89
C PRO A 36 -10.76 16.12 6.03
N MET A 37 -9.72 16.18 6.88
CA MET A 37 -9.44 15.30 8.02
C MET A 37 -10.53 14.24 8.19
N ALA A 38 -10.36 13.07 7.56
CA ALA A 38 -11.37 12.01 7.53
C ALA A 38 -11.96 11.89 8.93
N THR A 39 -13.19 12.35 9.11
CA THR A 39 -13.84 12.28 10.41
C THR A 39 -14.23 10.84 10.57
N CYS A 40 -13.32 10.03 11.12
CA CYS A 40 -13.52 8.63 11.42
C CYS A 40 -14.48 8.50 12.61
N ASN A 41 -15.73 8.91 12.39
CA ASN A 41 -16.81 8.86 13.37
C ASN A 41 -17.64 7.59 13.13
N MET A 42 -16.99 6.43 13.23
CA MET A 42 -17.65 5.14 13.13
C MET A 42 -18.24 4.76 14.48
N ARG A 43 -19.53 4.43 14.52
CA ARG A 43 -20.19 3.87 15.70
C ARG A 43 -20.14 2.36 15.62
N CYS A 44 -19.27 1.73 16.41
CA CYS A 44 -19.16 0.29 16.47
C CYS A 44 -20.02 -0.31 17.60
N SER A 45 -20.61 -1.47 17.34
CA SER A 45 -21.18 -2.34 18.39
C SER A 45 -20.06 -2.84 19.30
N SER A 46 -20.36 -3.04 20.59
CA SER A 46 -19.44 -3.65 21.56
C SER A 46 -19.48 -5.17 21.57
N GLU A 47 -20.18 -5.80 20.63
CA GLU A 47 -20.20 -7.25 20.46
C GLU A 47 -18.81 -7.80 20.12
N TYR A 48 -18.49 -8.93 20.75
CA TYR A 48 -17.19 -9.57 20.63
C TYR A 48 -17.19 -10.61 19.52
N HIS A 49 -16.68 -10.22 18.35
CA HIS A 49 -16.48 -11.05 17.17
C HIS A 49 -15.05 -10.83 16.66
N PRO A 50 -14.05 -11.37 17.36
CA PRO A 50 -12.66 -10.96 17.18
C PRO A 50 -12.18 -11.21 15.75
N VAL A 51 -11.28 -10.35 15.27
CA VAL A 51 -10.59 -10.51 13.99
C VAL A 51 -9.08 -10.37 14.19
N CYS A 52 -8.31 -11.22 13.51
CA CYS A 52 -6.87 -11.09 13.47
C CYS A 52 -6.46 -10.29 12.24
N ALA A 53 -5.57 -9.31 12.43
CA ALA A 53 -5.07 -8.48 11.36
C ALA A 53 -3.56 -8.26 11.49
N ARG A 54 -2.88 -8.03 10.37
CA ARG A 54 -1.43 -7.82 10.28
C ARG A 54 -1.12 -6.37 9.94
N ASN A 55 -0.24 -5.74 10.71
CA ASN A 55 0.27 -4.43 10.40
C ASN A 55 1.01 -4.45 9.05
N LYS A 56 0.62 -3.58 8.11
CA LYS A 56 1.21 -3.56 6.76
C LYS A 56 2.67 -3.13 6.75
N LYS A 57 3.11 -2.38 7.77
CA LYS A 57 4.47 -1.84 7.86
C LYS A 57 5.41 -2.74 8.66
N SER A 58 5.00 -3.18 9.85
CA SER A 58 5.85 -4.01 10.72
C SER A 58 5.68 -5.51 10.48
N GLY A 59 4.53 -5.94 9.95
CA GLY A 59 4.19 -7.36 9.84
C GLY A 59 3.65 -7.98 11.14
N ASP A 60 3.58 -7.21 12.23
CA ASP A 60 3.05 -7.68 13.51
C ASP A 60 1.55 -7.97 13.44
N THR A 61 1.10 -8.97 14.18
CA THR A 61 -0.33 -9.32 14.25
C THR A 61 -1.00 -8.71 15.48
N LYS A 62 -2.23 -8.22 15.31
CA LYS A 62 -3.06 -7.66 16.38
C LYS A 62 -4.49 -8.19 16.26
N THR A 63 -5.08 -8.52 17.40
CA THR A 63 -6.51 -8.87 17.47
C THR A 63 -7.34 -7.62 17.73
N PHE A 64 -8.36 -7.41 16.91
CA PHE A 64 -9.39 -6.39 17.12
C PHE A 64 -10.66 -7.05 17.64
N ILE A 65 -11.46 -6.33 18.43
CA ILE A 65 -12.65 -6.92 19.07
C ILE A 65 -13.75 -7.30 18.08
N ASN A 66 -13.78 -6.62 16.93
CA ASN A 66 -14.56 -6.93 15.74
C ASN A 66 -14.05 -6.14 14.53
N GLN A 67 -14.61 -6.44 13.35
CA GLN A 67 -14.25 -5.80 12.08
C GLN A 67 -14.43 -4.28 12.10
N CYS A 68 -15.49 -3.76 12.74
CA CYS A 68 -15.72 -2.32 12.80
C CYS A 68 -14.58 -1.58 13.52
N TYR A 69 -14.03 -2.17 14.58
CA TYR A 69 -12.87 -1.59 15.29
C TYR A 69 -11.58 -1.62 14.45
N LEU A 70 -11.41 -2.64 13.60
CA LEU A 70 -10.30 -2.68 12.63
C LEU A 70 -10.44 -1.56 11.61
N ASP A 71 -11.61 -1.41 11.01
CA ASP A 71 -11.88 -0.37 10.01
C ASP A 71 -11.74 1.04 10.60
N THR A 72 -12.22 1.23 11.84
CA THR A 72 -12.08 2.49 12.58
C THR A 72 -10.62 2.83 12.84
N HIS A 73 -9.80 1.84 13.22
CA HIS A 73 -8.36 2.02 13.43
C HIS A 73 -7.69 2.44 12.13
N ASN A 74 -7.94 1.71 11.03
CA ASN A 74 -7.34 1.99 9.73
C ASN A 74 -7.72 3.37 9.18
N CYS A 75 -8.98 3.80 9.39
CA CYS A 75 -9.41 5.15 9.07
C CYS A 75 -8.67 6.19 9.91
N SER A 76 -8.62 6.00 11.24
CA SER A 76 -8.13 7.01 12.19
C SER A 76 -6.60 7.14 12.15
N VAL A 77 -5.90 6.05 11.80
CA VAL A 77 -4.44 5.95 11.86
C VAL A 77 -3.92 5.35 10.54
N PRO A 78 -3.99 6.10 9.42
CA PRO A 78 -3.66 5.55 8.09
C PRO A 78 -2.19 5.15 7.92
N TYR A 79 -1.29 5.64 8.79
CA TYR A 79 0.12 5.25 8.81
C TYR A 79 0.40 3.98 9.62
N ASP A 80 -0.60 3.45 10.33
CA ASP A 80 -0.54 2.24 11.15
C ASP A 80 -1.65 1.26 10.72
N GLU A 81 -1.78 1.03 9.41
CA GLU A 81 -2.85 0.21 8.85
C GLU A 81 -2.63 -1.28 9.08
N TYR A 82 -3.71 -1.98 9.39
CA TYR A 82 -3.75 -3.43 9.54
C TYR A 82 -4.57 -4.07 8.42
N GLU A 83 -4.02 -5.10 7.78
CA GLU A 83 -4.69 -5.97 6.82
C GLU A 83 -5.40 -7.11 7.56
N PHE A 84 -6.69 -7.31 7.30
CA PHE A 84 -7.44 -8.46 7.84
C PHE A 84 -6.82 -9.78 7.38
N LEU A 85 -6.64 -10.73 8.32
CA LEU A 85 -6.16 -12.07 8.01
C LEU A 85 -7.28 -13.10 8.09
N HIS A 86 -7.95 -13.20 9.23
CA HIS A 86 -9.00 -14.19 9.48
C HIS A 86 -9.87 -13.80 10.68
N ASP A 87 -11.04 -14.40 10.77
CA ASP A 87 -11.89 -14.35 11.96
C ASP A 87 -11.22 -15.08 13.15
N GLY A 88 -11.46 -14.59 14.35
CA GLY A 88 -10.85 -15.09 15.57
C GLY A 88 -9.69 -14.22 16.09
N LYS A 89 -9.07 -14.67 17.17
CA LYS A 89 -7.86 -14.04 17.73
C LYS A 89 -6.63 -14.45 16.91
N CYS A 90 -5.59 -13.63 16.93
CA CYS A 90 -4.27 -14.04 16.44
C CYS A 90 -3.66 -15.12 17.35
N THR A 91 -2.88 -16.04 16.76
CA THR A 91 -2.22 -17.16 17.44
C THR A 91 -0.71 -17.14 17.23
#